data_AF-A0AAC9BI31-F1
#
_entry.id   AF-A0AAC9BI31-F1
#
_cell.length_a   1.000
_cell.length_b   1.000
_cell.length_c   1.000
_cell.angle_alpha   90.00
_cell.angle_beta   90.00
_cell.angle_gamma   90.00
#
_symmetry.space_group_name_H-M   'P 1'
#
loop_
_entity.id
_entity.type
_entity.pdbx_description
1 polymer ?
#
loop_
_entity_poly.entity_id
_entity_poly.type
_entity_poly.pdbx_seq_one_letter_code
_entity_poly.pdbx_strand_id
1 'polypeptide(L)'
;MGKLFTLKDEVEKRSKRIVIRVTMDEEAKIKRAAAVRQMDVSEFARRAALGRKADVDHQTEAVLALSAITREVRALHAAMVKHGVTPPEADLLPVILEARQAILRVSEARQAQQAKP
;
A
#
# COMPACT_ATOMS: atom_id res chain seq x y z
N MET A 1 -12.07 -42.17 -3.56
CA MET A 1 -11.58 -40.82 -3.18
C MET A 1 -12.67 -39.80 -3.48
N GLY A 2 -13.41 -39.36 -2.46
CA GLY A 2 -14.45 -38.33 -2.63
C GLY A 2 -13.81 -36.95 -2.79
N LYS A 3 -14.32 -36.14 -3.74
CA LYS A 3 -13.88 -34.75 -3.92
C LYS A 3 -14.23 -33.95 -2.66
N LEU A 4 -13.21 -33.51 -1.90
CA LEU A 4 -13.39 -32.77 -0.63
C LEU A 4 -13.98 -31.37 -0.78
N PHE A 5 -14.12 -30.84 -2.00
CA PHE A 5 -14.65 -29.48 -2.21
C PHE A 5 -15.51 -29.45 -3.48
N THR A 6 -16.81 -29.16 -3.30
CA THR A 6 -17.71 -28.77 -4.39
C THR A 6 -17.61 -27.26 -4.59
N LEU A 7 -17.23 -26.85 -5.80
CA LEU A 7 -17.31 -25.45 -6.22
C LEU A 7 -18.77 -25.00 -6.10
N LYS A 8 -19.02 -23.91 -5.35
CA LYS A 8 -20.36 -23.33 -5.25
C LYS A 8 -20.81 -22.82 -6.61
N ASP A 9 -22.11 -22.94 -6.85
CA ASP A 9 -22.74 -22.51 -8.10
C ASP A 9 -22.55 -21.00 -8.33
N GLU A 10 -22.43 -20.55 -9.57
CA GLU A 10 -22.16 -19.13 -9.90
C GLU A 10 -23.21 -18.19 -9.29
N VAL A 11 -24.46 -18.65 -9.21
CA VAL A 11 -25.59 -17.93 -8.61
C VAL A 11 -25.46 -17.78 -7.09
N GLU A 12 -24.74 -18.68 -6.43
CA GLU A 12 -24.45 -18.61 -4.99
C GLU A 12 -23.20 -17.78 -4.66
N LYS A 13 -22.40 -17.41 -5.67
CA LYS A 13 -21.20 -16.58 -5.47
C LYS A 13 -21.60 -15.12 -5.29
N ARG A 14 -21.44 -14.59 -4.07
CA ARG A 14 -21.49 -13.15 -3.75
C ARG A 14 -22.84 -12.47 -4.10
N SER A 15 -23.95 -13.16 -3.88
CA SER A 15 -25.31 -12.70 -4.24
C SER A 15 -25.95 -11.68 -3.30
N LYS A 16 -25.39 -11.43 -2.11
CA LYS A 16 -25.94 -10.49 -1.11
C LYS A 16 -25.22 -9.14 -1.13
N ARG A 17 -26.00 -8.05 -1.19
CA ARG A 17 -25.50 -6.67 -1.09
C ARG A 17 -25.50 -6.20 0.37
N ILE A 18 -24.38 -5.60 0.79
CA ILE A 18 -24.27 -4.90 2.07
C ILE A 18 -24.05 -3.42 1.75
N VAL A 19 -24.85 -2.55 2.36
CA VAL A 19 -24.74 -1.09 2.21
C VAL A 19 -24.22 -0.52 3.51
N ILE A 20 -23.15 0.27 3.43
CA ILE A 20 -22.52 0.92 4.58
C ILE A 20 -22.50 2.42 4.29
N ARG A 21 -22.85 3.23 5.28
CA ARG A 21 -22.70 4.70 5.22
C ARG A 21 -21.34 5.06 5.79
N VAL A 22 -20.59 5.86 5.05
CA VAL A 22 -19.28 6.37 5.44
C VAL A 22 -19.23 7.87 5.18
N THR A 23 -18.40 8.57 5.94
CA THR A 23 -18.05 9.97 5.68
C THR A 23 -17.16 10.09 4.44
N MET A 24 -17.03 11.30 3.89
CA MET A 24 -16.15 11.56 2.75
C MET A 24 -14.67 11.23 3.05
N ASP A 25 -14.22 11.53 4.26
CA ASP A 25 -12.85 11.23 4.70
C ASP A 25 -12.60 9.72 4.81
N GLU A 26 -13.57 8.97 5.32
CA GLU A 26 -13.50 7.52 5.39
C GLU A 26 -13.50 6.91 3.98
N GLU A 27 -14.34 7.41 3.07
CA GLU A 27 -14.35 6.97 1.67
C GLU A 27 -12.97 7.17 1.01
N ALA A 28 -12.36 8.34 1.21
CA ALA A 28 -11.02 8.63 0.68
C ALA A 28 -9.95 7.69 1.25
N LYS A 29 -10.01 7.39 2.55
CA LYS A 29 -9.10 6.43 3.21
C LYS A 29 -9.29 5.02 2.65
N ILE A 30 -10.54 4.57 2.48
CA ILE A 30 -10.87 3.25 1.94
C ILE A 30 -10.37 3.14 0.49
N LYS A 31 -10.65 4.12 -0.37
CA LYS A 31 -10.20 4.14 -1.77
C LYS A 31 -8.68 4.09 -1.86
N ARG A 32 -7.98 4.88 -1.04
CA ARG A 32 -6.51 4.86 -0.98
C ARG A 32 -5.98 3.50 -0.53
N ALA A 33 -6.57 2.91 0.52
CA ALA A 33 -6.14 1.61 1.04
C ALA A 33 -6.37 0.45 0.07
N ALA A 34 -7.46 0.50 -0.70
CA ALA A 34 -7.75 -0.44 -1.78
C ALA A 34 -6.77 -0.27 -2.96
N ALA A 35 -6.50 0.97 -3.36
CA ALA A 35 -5.55 1.28 -4.44
C ALA A 35 -4.12 0.83 -4.13
N VAL A 36 -3.65 1.04 -2.90
CA VAL A 36 -2.33 0.57 -2.44
C VAL A 36 -2.20 -0.95 -2.58
N ARG A 37 -3.29 -1.70 -2.38
CA ARG A 37 -3.32 -3.17 -2.50
C ARG A 37 -3.75 -3.66 -3.88
N GLN A 38 -3.86 -2.76 -4.86
CA GLN A 38 -4.25 -3.07 -6.25
C GLN A 38 -5.54 -3.91 -6.35
N MET A 39 -6.55 -3.57 -5.54
CA MET A 39 -7.83 -4.29 -5.52
C MET A 39 -9.01 -3.34 -5.58
N ASP A 40 -10.14 -3.86 -6.02
CA ASP A 40 -11.41 -3.12 -6.00
C ASP A 40 -11.84 -2.80 -4.56
N VAL A 41 -12.52 -1.67 -4.39
CA VAL A 41 -12.99 -1.18 -3.09
C VAL A 41 -13.92 -2.18 -2.42
N SER A 42 -14.81 -2.82 -3.18
CA SER A 42 -15.75 -3.81 -2.64
C SER A 42 -15.03 -5.09 -2.18
N GLU A 43 -13.95 -5.47 -2.88
CA GLU A 43 -13.11 -6.59 -2.51
C GLU A 43 -12.26 -6.28 -1.28
N PHE A 44 -11.67 -5.10 -1.21
CA PHE A 44 -10.93 -4.62 -0.05
C PHE A 44 -11.82 -4.62 1.20
N ALA A 45 -12.99 -3.99 1.13
CA ALA A 45 -13.92 -3.91 2.25
C ALA A 45 -14.38 -5.30 2.71
N ARG A 46 -14.68 -6.21 1.77
CA ARG A 46 -15.07 -7.59 2.08
C ARG A 46 -13.95 -8.36 2.76
N ARG A 47 -12.71 -8.26 2.26
CA ARG A 47 -11.55 -8.95 2.85
C ARG A 47 -11.26 -8.42 4.26
N ALA A 48 -11.27 -7.10 4.43
CA ALA A 48 -11.11 -6.44 5.72
C ALA A 48 -12.18 -6.87 6.73
N ALA A 49 -13.46 -6.88 6.34
CA ALA A 49 -14.57 -7.29 7.20
C ALA A 49 -14.53 -8.77 7.61
N LEU A 50 -13.99 -9.64 6.77
CA LEU A 50 -13.85 -11.07 7.04
C LEU A 50 -12.57 -11.42 7.81
N GLY A 51 -11.81 -10.42 8.29
CA GLY A 51 -10.53 -10.65 8.97
C GLY A 51 -9.45 -11.27 8.07
N ARG A 52 -9.73 -11.43 6.77
CA ARG A 52 -8.76 -11.86 5.77
C ARG A 52 -7.95 -10.64 5.38
N LYS A 53 -6.98 -10.27 6.21
CA LYS A 53 -6.00 -9.25 5.84
C LYS A 53 -5.46 -9.68 4.48
N ALA A 54 -5.73 -8.88 3.44
CA ALA A 54 -4.86 -8.91 2.29
C ALA A 54 -3.57 -8.32 2.83
N ASP A 55 -2.67 -9.22 3.26
CA ASP A 55 -1.34 -8.83 3.66
C ASP A 55 -0.82 -7.91 2.58
N VAL A 56 -0.44 -6.71 3.02
CA VAL A 56 0.32 -5.83 2.14
C VAL A 56 1.59 -6.62 1.91
N ASP A 57 1.85 -6.98 0.65
CA ASP A 57 3.06 -7.68 0.29
C ASP A 57 4.24 -7.02 1.03
N HIS A 58 5.10 -7.80 1.67
CA HIS A 58 6.21 -7.29 2.49
C HIS A 58 7.04 -6.25 1.70
N GLN A 59 7.15 -6.45 0.38
CA GLN A 59 7.76 -5.49 -0.53
C GLN A 59 7.02 -4.15 -0.59
N THR A 60 5.69 -4.17 -0.58
CA THR A 60 4.85 -2.96 -0.56
C THR A 60 4.91 -2.25 0.80
N GLU A 61 4.98 -2.98 1.91
CA GLU A 61 5.21 -2.36 3.23
C GLU A 61 6.57 -1.65 3.29
N ALA A 62 7.63 -2.29 2.78
CA ALA A 62 8.95 -1.68 2.70
C ALA A 62 8.96 -0.39 1.86
N VAL A 63 8.30 -0.41 0.69
CA VAL A 63 8.18 0.79 -0.17
C VAL A 63 7.41 1.92 0.52
N LEU A 64 6.33 1.60 1.23
CA LEU A 64 5.56 2.60 1.97
C LEU A 64 6.37 3.21 3.12
N ALA A 65 7.12 2.39 3.86
CA ALA A 65 7.98 2.88 4.94
C ALA A 65 9.08 3.80 4.40
N LEU A 66 9.78 3.42 3.33
CA LEU A 66 10.80 4.26 2.68
C LEU A 66 10.20 5.57 2.13
N SER A 67 8.99 5.51 1.60
CA SER A 67 8.25 6.70 1.13
C SER A 67 7.80 7.61 2.28
N ALA A 68 7.62 7.10 3.50
CA ALA A 68 7.34 7.90 4.68
C ALA A 68 8.62 8.62 5.14
N ILE A 69 9.74 7.90 5.25
CA ILE A 69 11.05 8.44 5.65
C ILE A 69 11.44 9.61 4.75
N THR A 70 11.38 9.44 3.43
CA THR A 70 11.73 10.53 2.47
C THR A 70 10.86 11.77 2.64
N ARG A 71 9.59 11.60 3.03
CA ARG A 71 8.65 12.72 3.26
C ARG A 71 8.95 13.44 4.56
N GLU A 72 9.27 12.71 5.61
CA GLU A 72 9.65 13.25 6.92
C GLU A 72 10.99 14.00 6.84
N VAL A 73 11.99 13.45 6.14
CA VAL A 73 13.26 14.15 5.92
C VAL A 73 13.06 15.47 5.18
N ARG A 74 12.19 15.50 4.16
CA ARG A 74 11.83 16.75 3.47
C ARG A 74 11.08 17.74 4.36
N ALA A 75 10.21 17.24 5.23
CA ALA A 75 9.50 18.08 6.19
C ALA A 75 10.46 18.69 7.22
N LEU A 76 11.42 17.90 7.71
CA LEU A 76 12.49 18.37 8.60
C LEU A 76 13.34 19.44 7.92
N HIS A 77 13.78 19.18 6.69
CA HIS A 77 14.51 20.17 5.88
C HIS A 77 13.72 21.47 5.75
N ALA A 78 12.44 21.40 5.37
CA ALA A 78 11.58 22.58 5.24
C ALA A 78 11.41 23.34 6.57
N ALA A 79 11.31 22.63 7.70
CA ALA A 79 11.24 23.24 9.02
C ALA A 79 12.54 23.97 9.38
N MET A 80 13.71 23.35 9.13
CA MET A 80 15.02 23.97 9.37
C MET A 80 15.17 25.28 8.58
N VAL A 81 14.85 25.26 7.28
CA VAL A 81 14.86 26.46 6.42
C VAL A 81 13.94 27.54 6.97
N LYS A 82 12.71 27.18 7.38
CA LYS A 82 11.73 28.12 7.94
C LYS A 82 12.24 28.79 9.23
N HIS A 83 13.03 28.08 10.03
CA HIS A 83 13.61 28.59 11.26
C HIS A 83 15.00 29.23 11.07
N GLY A 84 15.45 29.43 9.83
CA GLY A 84 16.74 30.06 9.52
C GLY A 84 17.95 29.18 9.84
N VAL A 85 17.75 27.88 10.03
CA VAL A 85 18.80 26.90 10.26
C VAL A 85 19.19 26.30 8.93
N THR A 86 20.47 26.38 8.57
CA THR A 86 21.00 25.72 7.36
C THR A 86 20.90 24.20 7.52
N PRO A 87 20.12 23.50 6.67
CA PRO A 87 20.00 22.05 6.76
C PRO A 87 21.33 21.37 6.39
N PRO A 88 21.70 20.25 7.04
CA PRO A 88 22.88 19.47 6.69
C PRO A 88 22.61 18.65 5.41
N GLU A 89 22.56 19.32 4.27
CA GLU A 89 22.23 18.69 2.97
C GLU A 89 23.19 17.56 2.59
N ALA A 90 24.46 17.67 2.98
CA ALA A 90 25.45 16.62 2.78
C ALA A 90 25.07 15.30 3.47
N ASP A 91 24.28 15.37 4.55
CA ASP A 91 23.83 14.20 5.32
C ASP A 91 22.40 13.78 4.94
N LEU A 92 21.51 14.74 4.65
CA LEU A 92 20.10 14.47 4.35
C LEU A 92 19.87 13.99 2.91
N LEU A 93 20.57 14.56 1.92
CA LEU A 93 20.40 14.21 0.52
C LEU A 93 20.75 12.75 0.22
N PRO A 94 21.87 12.19 0.73
CA PRO A 94 22.19 10.77 0.53
C PRO A 94 21.09 9.84 1.05
N VAL A 95 20.49 10.13 2.20
CA VAL A 95 19.41 9.32 2.79
C VAL A 95 18.19 9.28 1.86
N ILE A 96 17.80 10.42 1.28
CA ILE A 96 16.67 10.47 0.33
C ILE A 96 16.99 9.69 -0.94
N LEU A 97 18.22 9.83 -1.47
CA LEU A 97 18.63 9.16 -2.70
C LEU A 97 18.71 7.63 -2.51
N GLU A 98 19.24 7.18 -1.39
CA GLU A 98 19.33 5.76 -1.06
C GLU A 98 17.94 5.15 -0.86
N ALA A 99 17.04 5.83 -0.13
CA ALA A 99 15.66 5.40 0.02
C ALA A 99 14.93 5.31 -1.33
N ARG A 100 15.17 6.28 -2.23
CA ARG A 100 14.61 6.26 -3.60
C ARG A 100 15.16 5.07 -4.41
N GLN A 101 16.46 4.82 -4.35
CA GLN A 101 17.04 3.65 -5.04
C GLN A 101 16.51 2.34 -4.48
N ALA A 102 16.35 2.22 -3.16
CA ALA A 102 15.79 1.02 -2.54
C ALA A 102 14.35 0.77 -3.02
N ILE A 103 13.52 1.81 -3.13
CA ILE A 103 12.16 1.70 -3.71
C ILE A 103 12.22 1.19 -5.17
N LEU A 104 13.13 1.72 -5.98
CA LEU A 104 13.28 1.29 -7.38
C LEU A 104 13.69 -0.17 -7.48
N ARG A 105 14.69 -0.63 -6.70
CA ARG A 105 15.12 -2.03 -6.67
C ARG A 105 13.99 -2.98 -6.30
N VAL A 106 13.17 -2.61 -5.32
CA VAL A 106 12.00 -3.41 -4.91
C VAL A 106 10.95 -3.47 -6.04
N SER A 107 10.73 -2.36 -6.74
CA SER A 107 9.81 -2.30 -7.88
C SER A 107 10.29 -3.15 -9.07
N GLU A 108 11.58 -3.11 -9.39
CA GLU A 108 12.20 -3.92 -10.46
C GLU A 108 12.17 -5.41 -10.12
N ALA A 109 12.49 -5.78 -8.87
CA ALA A 109 12.41 -7.16 -8.39
C ALA A 109 10.98 -7.72 -8.52
N ARG A 110 9.95 -6.90 -8.27
CA ARG A 110 8.55 -7.29 -8.44
C ARG A 110 8.18 -7.53 -9.90
N GLN A 111 8.63 -6.69 -10.83
CA GLN A 111 8.40 -6.90 -12.27
C GLN A 111 9.06 -8.18 -12.77
N ALA A 112 10.28 -8.48 -12.33
CA ALA A 112 10.98 -9.71 -12.68
C ALA A 112 10.27 -10.98 -12.17
N GLN A 113 9.64 -10.92 -10.99
CA GLN A 113 8.85 -12.04 -10.44
C GLN A 113 7.54 -12.27 -11.21
N GLN A 114 6.89 -11.20 -11.68
CA GLN A 114 5.65 -11.29 -12.46
C GLN A 114 5.88 -11.75 -13.91
N ALA A 115 7.12 -11.63 -14.42
CA ALA A 115 7.51 -12.06 -15.77
C ALA A 115 7.95 -13.53 -15.87
N LYS A 116 8.03 -14.27 -14.75
CA LYS A 116 8.25 -15.72 -14.76
C LYS A 116 6.91 -16.44 -14.97
N PRO A 117 6.81 -17.37 -15.94
CA PRO A 117 5.59 -18.12 -16.23
C PRO A 117 5.18 -19.09 -15.12
#